data_AF-A0A9P5HLU4-F1
#
_entry.id   AF-A0A9P5HLU4-F1
#
_cell.length_a   1.000
_cell.length_b   1.000
_cell.length_c   1.000
_cell.angle_alpha   90.00
_cell.angle_beta   90.00
_cell.angle_gamma   90.00
#
_symmetry.space_group_name_H-M   'P 1'
#
loop_
_entity.id
_entity.type
_entity.pdbx_description
1 polymer ?
#
loop_
_entity_poly.entity_id
_entity_poly.type
_entity_poly.pdbx_seq_one_letter_code
_entity_poly.pdbx_strand_id
1 'polypeptide(L)'
;MATAESPPHGPDQGASMSEEQERKKLRNRLSQRAFRRRQAECIRELRNRVNVDQRPDSERVEALQQENSRLRNQLVEVQSKLGRLLATVQLLTDSVATTLDGTDADEAKDSGSEAAIPTKPEFQRRNKARGKRPRSEDHKLPLLDITDITESVETSVLSFRPSVTPDAIDSTVISDPGTLYQQIPNIWSFEYQMGLDPYMDAITASHHSSMMLGKEWIHSNSPFSDHIHVLQCLLKDKFSMMGISPGLQGPIQSLYQPVLMVLSMFNSMTRPDVMAWYAKTRFFHIIELTAWQLYPSIGTFEKLHERYRPTEVQMKNQYPLVIDWIPFPSIRDRLIQLHAANPQIDQIFCDAVTGYVVEALMCDLILGAPTAKVYIRVTDLITAMSSTSPSADRQPGNGVKLPAPDVTSLFRSPEYAAAAFKYLNMDRGASYYKIDPAFFGKYPELYDPTNHMTASGIPLKPDMQTCLTYPKPLNTSTVETYRSFIHFSIDAANSISVIV
;
A
#
# COMPACT_ATOMS: atom_id res chain seq x y z
N MET A 1 82.34 17.64 66.84
CA MET A 1 82.05 18.27 68.15
C MET A 1 80.53 18.39 68.28
N ALA A 2 79.99 17.97 69.42
CA ALA A 2 78.56 17.77 69.68
C ALA A 2 77.84 19.04 70.18
N THR A 3 76.49 19.06 70.03
CA THR A 3 75.35 19.50 70.93
C THR A 3 74.16 20.00 70.06
N ALA A 4 73.01 19.31 69.92
CA ALA A 4 71.83 19.09 70.80
C ALA A 4 71.00 20.37 71.07
N GLU A 5 69.79 20.53 70.49
CA GLU A 5 68.41 20.33 71.05
C GLU A 5 68.13 21.16 72.34
N SER A 6 67.03 21.88 72.60
CA SER A 6 65.61 21.89 72.14
C SER A 6 64.85 23.14 72.75
N PRO A 7 63.52 23.35 72.54
CA PRO A 7 62.78 24.65 72.45
C PRO A 7 61.90 24.95 73.72
N PRO A 8 60.64 25.51 73.71
CA PRO A 8 59.84 26.43 72.84
C PRO A 8 59.04 27.55 73.60
N HIS A 9 58.36 28.48 72.89
CA HIS A 9 56.92 28.84 73.02
C HIS A 9 56.52 30.05 72.12
N GLY A 10 55.28 30.08 71.62
CA GLY A 10 54.72 31.17 70.79
C GLY A 10 53.36 31.71 71.29
N PRO A 11 52.77 32.69 70.59
CA PRO A 11 51.31 32.84 70.51
C PRO A 11 50.82 33.33 69.11
N ASP A 12 49.96 32.57 68.41
CA ASP A 12 49.26 33.06 67.18
C ASP A 12 47.98 32.26 66.82
N GLN A 13 47.06 32.02 67.76
CA GLN A 13 45.83 31.22 67.53
C GLN A 13 44.52 32.02 67.55
N GLY A 14 44.53 33.29 67.99
CA GLY A 14 43.31 34.08 68.20
C GLY A 14 42.73 34.76 66.94
N ALA A 15 43.56 35.18 66.00
CA ALA A 15 43.13 35.92 64.81
C ALA A 15 42.51 35.01 63.73
N SER A 16 43.07 33.82 63.53
CA SER A 16 42.63 32.84 62.52
C SER A 16 41.18 32.36 62.73
N MET A 17 40.75 32.19 63.98
CA MET A 17 39.39 31.73 64.29
C MET A 17 38.30 32.77 63.96
N SER A 18 38.62 34.07 64.02
CA SER A 18 37.67 35.16 63.74
C SER A 18 37.41 35.30 62.24
N GLU A 19 38.47 35.24 61.42
CA GLU A 19 38.34 35.27 59.95
C GLU A 19 37.56 34.07 59.41
N GLU A 20 37.71 32.89 60.01
CA GLU A 20 36.97 31.71 59.58
C GLU A 20 35.46 31.83 59.87
N GLN A 21 35.08 32.48 60.99
CA GLN A 21 33.68 32.77 61.32
C GLN A 21 33.06 33.80 60.36
N GLU A 22 33.79 34.85 60.03
CA GLU A 22 33.41 35.84 59.01
C GLU A 22 33.17 35.16 57.64
N ARG A 23 34.07 34.26 57.23
CA ARG A 23 33.96 33.50 55.97
C ARG A 23 32.72 32.60 55.96
N LYS A 24 32.40 31.94 57.07
CA LYS A 24 31.19 31.11 57.21
C LYS A 24 29.91 31.95 57.12
N LYS A 25 29.87 33.12 57.75
CA LYS A 25 28.73 34.06 57.67
C LYS A 25 28.51 34.55 56.24
N LEU A 26 29.58 34.94 55.54
CA LEU A 26 29.50 35.38 54.15
C LEU A 26 28.99 34.26 53.23
N ARG A 27 29.49 33.03 53.41
CA ARG A 27 29.05 31.85 52.64
C ARG A 27 27.56 31.56 52.86
N ASN A 28 27.07 31.63 54.09
CA ASN A 28 25.65 31.47 54.39
C ASN A 28 24.80 32.59 53.78
N ARG A 29 25.28 33.83 53.78
CA ARG A 29 24.55 34.95 53.15
C ARG A 29 24.44 34.75 51.63
N LEU A 30 25.51 34.29 50.99
CA LEU A 30 25.53 34.00 49.56
C LEU A 30 24.67 32.78 49.19
N SER A 31 24.73 31.70 49.98
CA SER A 31 23.90 30.51 49.74
C SER A 31 22.42 30.83 49.88
N GLN A 32 22.04 31.65 50.87
CA GLN A 32 20.65 32.04 51.08
C GLN A 32 20.15 33.00 50.00
N ARG A 33 21.00 33.91 49.50
CA ARG A 33 20.69 34.74 48.32
C ARG A 33 20.50 33.89 47.06
N ALA A 34 21.36 32.89 46.85
CA ALA A 34 21.25 31.96 45.74
C ALA A 34 19.98 31.10 45.83
N PHE A 35 19.64 30.62 47.03
CA PHE A 35 18.41 29.86 47.27
C PHE A 35 17.16 30.69 46.95
N ARG A 36 17.08 31.92 47.45
CA ARG A 36 15.97 32.84 47.15
C ARG A 36 15.87 33.15 45.66
N ARG A 37 17.00 33.31 44.96
CA ARG A 37 17.04 33.51 43.50
C ARG A 37 16.46 32.30 42.76
N ARG A 38 16.89 31.08 43.11
CA ARG A 38 16.37 29.83 42.51
C ARG A 38 14.88 29.64 42.79
N GLN A 39 14.43 29.96 43.99
CA GLN A 39 13.00 29.88 44.35
C GLN A 39 12.17 30.87 43.53
N ALA A 40 12.63 32.12 43.36
CA ALA A 40 11.96 33.11 42.52
C ALA A 40 11.91 32.68 41.04
N GLU A 41 12.97 32.04 40.55
CA GLU A 41 13.05 31.53 39.18
C GLU A 41 12.09 30.34 38.95
N CYS A 42 12.02 29.41 39.91
CA CYS A 42 11.06 28.31 39.88
C CYS A 42 9.60 28.81 39.93
N ILE A 43 9.30 29.81 40.77
CA ILE A 43 7.96 30.42 40.81
C ILE A 43 7.62 31.11 39.49
N ARG A 44 8.58 31.79 38.86
CA ARG A 44 8.40 32.40 37.54
C ARG A 44 8.15 31.35 36.46
N GLU A 45 8.88 30.24 36.50
CA GLU A 45 8.70 29.13 35.57
C GLU A 45 7.32 28.46 35.75
N LEU A 46 6.90 28.21 36.99
CA LEU A 46 5.57 27.70 37.30
C LEU A 46 4.46 28.65 36.83
N ARG A 47 4.63 29.96 37.02
CA ARG A 47 3.68 30.97 36.49
C ARG A 47 3.65 30.98 34.96
N ASN A 48 4.79 30.82 34.30
CA ASN A 48 4.85 30.72 32.84
C ASN A 48 4.14 29.46 32.34
N ARG A 49 4.31 28.31 33.00
CA ARG A 49 3.59 27.06 32.66
C ARG A 49 2.09 27.23 32.83
N VAL A 50 1.64 27.82 33.94
CA VAL A 50 0.23 28.15 34.18
C VAL A 50 -0.34 29.12 33.14
N ASN A 51 0.46 30.06 32.63
CA ASN A 51 0.04 30.95 31.54
C ASN A 51 0.01 30.27 30.16
N VAL A 52 0.87 29.28 29.91
CA VAL A 52 0.84 28.47 28.69
C VAL A 52 -0.38 27.53 28.68
N ASP A 53 -0.76 27.00 29.85
CA ASP A 53 -1.96 26.17 30.04
C ASP A 53 -3.29 26.96 29.99
N GLN A 54 -3.25 28.30 29.91
CA GLN A 54 -4.45 29.16 29.82
C GLN A 54 -4.85 29.53 28.38
N ARG A 55 -4.11 29.11 27.35
CA ARG A 55 -4.57 29.30 25.97
C ARG A 55 -5.78 28.38 25.72
N PRO A 56 -6.93 28.90 25.29
CA PRO A 56 -8.11 28.07 25.05
C PRO A 56 -7.78 27.03 23.97
N ASP A 57 -8.15 25.77 24.22
CA ASP A 57 -7.81 24.64 23.33
C ASP A 57 -8.22 24.87 21.87
N SER A 58 -9.27 25.67 21.64
CA SER A 58 -9.70 26.10 20.30
C SER A 58 -8.61 26.84 19.52
N GLU A 59 -7.89 27.77 20.16
CA GLU A 59 -6.84 28.57 19.51
C GLU A 59 -5.59 27.72 19.25
N ARG A 60 -5.30 26.76 20.14
CA ARG A 60 -4.21 25.79 19.95
C ARG A 60 -4.51 24.83 18.81
N VAL A 61 -5.74 24.34 18.70
CA VAL A 61 -6.18 23.46 17.62
C VAL A 61 -6.14 24.20 16.28
N GLU A 62 -6.63 25.44 16.21
CA GLU A 62 -6.53 26.26 14.99
C GLU A 62 -5.08 26.53 14.56
N ALA A 63 -4.19 26.87 15.51
CA ALA A 63 -2.78 27.06 15.21
C ALA A 63 -2.12 25.78 14.69
N LEU A 64 -2.44 24.63 15.29
CA LEU A 64 -1.93 23.33 14.83
C LEU A 64 -2.50 22.94 13.46
N GLN A 65 -3.77 23.24 13.17
CA GLN A 65 -4.38 23.02 11.86
C GLN A 65 -3.74 23.90 10.77
N GLN A 66 -3.44 25.16 11.08
CA GLN A 66 -2.72 26.05 10.18
C GLN A 66 -1.28 25.56 9.95
N GLU A 67 -0.59 25.11 11.00
CA GLU A 67 0.74 24.55 10.89
C GLU A 67 0.76 23.25 10.07
N ASN A 68 -0.20 22.34 10.30
CA ASN A 68 -0.34 21.11 9.52
C ASN A 68 -0.62 21.43 8.05
N SER A 69 -1.47 22.41 7.76
CA SER A 69 -1.74 22.88 6.40
C SER A 69 -0.48 23.42 5.73
N ARG A 70 0.32 24.22 6.45
CA ARG A 70 1.60 24.75 5.96
C ARG A 70 2.60 23.62 5.67
N LEU A 71 2.72 22.65 6.58
CA LEU A 71 3.62 21.51 6.42
C LEU A 71 3.21 20.62 5.24
N ARG A 72 1.92 20.38 5.03
CA ARG A 72 1.39 19.66 3.86
C ARG A 72 1.75 20.38 2.55
N ASN A 73 1.59 21.71 2.51
CA ASN A 73 1.99 22.50 1.33
C ASN A 73 3.50 22.42 1.06
N GLN A 74 4.32 22.50 2.10
CA GLN A 74 5.78 22.32 1.97
C GLN A 74 6.15 20.91 1.49
N LEU A 75 5.46 19.87 1.97
CA LEU A 75 5.68 18.50 1.52
C LEU A 75 5.35 18.33 0.04
N VAL A 76 4.23 18.90 -0.43
CA VAL A 76 3.86 18.90 -1.86
C VAL A 76 4.92 19.63 -2.69
N GLU A 77 5.42 20.77 -2.22
CA GLU A 77 6.48 21.50 -2.90
C GLU A 77 7.76 20.66 -3.02
N VAL A 78 8.19 20.00 -1.93
CA VAL A 78 9.35 19.11 -1.93
C VAL A 78 9.12 17.90 -2.84
N GLN A 79 7.94 17.29 -2.82
CA GLN A 79 7.58 16.20 -3.74
C GLN A 79 7.62 16.64 -5.20
N SER A 80 7.17 17.86 -5.52
CA SER A 80 7.26 18.40 -6.89
C SER A 80 8.71 18.62 -7.34
N LYS A 81 9.59 19.04 -6.42
CA LYS A 81 11.03 19.21 -6.68
C LYS A 81 11.69 17.85 -6.88
N LEU A 82 11.39 16.88 -6.02
CA LEU A 82 11.87 15.50 -6.15
C LEU A 82 11.36 14.83 -7.44
N GLY A 83 10.10 15.05 -7.83
CA GLY A 83 9.55 14.54 -9.08
C GLY A 83 10.27 15.10 -10.30
N ARG A 84 10.61 16.39 -10.29
CA ARG A 84 11.43 17.01 -11.34
C ARG A 84 12.83 16.42 -11.38
N LEU A 85 13.49 16.25 -10.23
CA LEU A 85 14.81 15.62 -10.15
C LEU A 85 14.76 14.17 -10.65
N LEU A 86 13.74 13.40 -10.28
CA LEU A 86 13.56 12.03 -10.75
C LEU A 86 13.43 11.99 -12.28
N ALA A 87 12.62 12.88 -12.87
CA ALA A 87 12.48 12.99 -14.31
C ALA A 87 13.81 13.36 -15.00
N THR A 88 14.58 14.27 -14.43
CA THR A 88 15.92 14.61 -14.92
C THR A 88 16.87 13.43 -14.84
N VAL A 89 16.86 12.67 -13.73
CA VAL A 89 17.69 11.47 -13.56
C VAL A 89 17.27 10.38 -14.55
N GLN A 90 15.97 10.20 -14.79
CA GLN A 90 15.47 9.26 -15.79
C GLN A 90 15.93 9.65 -17.20
N LEU A 91 15.81 10.93 -17.58
CA LEU A 91 16.30 11.43 -18.87
C LEU A 91 17.81 11.26 -19.03
N LEU A 92 18.58 11.48 -17.97
CA LEU A 92 20.03 11.22 -17.97
C LEU A 92 20.33 9.73 -18.08
N THR A 93 19.56 8.87 -17.41
CA THR A 93 19.70 7.41 -17.48
C THR A 93 19.39 6.89 -18.89
N ASP A 94 18.31 7.38 -19.50
CA ASP A 94 17.93 7.04 -20.88
C ASP A 94 18.97 7.57 -21.88
N SER A 95 19.48 8.78 -21.67
CA SER A 95 20.56 9.34 -22.50
C SER A 95 21.84 8.50 -22.39
N VAL A 96 22.22 8.06 -21.19
CA VAL A 96 23.39 7.20 -20.98
C VAL A 96 23.19 5.83 -21.63
N ALA A 97 21.99 5.24 -21.53
CA ALA A 97 21.65 3.99 -22.20
C ALA A 97 21.76 4.11 -23.73
N THR A 98 21.26 5.21 -24.32
CA THR A 98 21.39 5.43 -25.78
C THR A 98 22.83 5.65 -26.25
N THR A 99 23.69 6.27 -25.43
CA THR A 99 25.13 6.39 -25.75
C THR A 99 25.89 5.09 -25.60
N LEU A 100 25.46 4.19 -24.72
CA LEU A 100 26.07 2.86 -24.56
C LEU A 100 25.66 1.91 -25.70
N ASP A 101 24.39 1.93 -26.12
CA ASP A 101 23.89 1.16 -27.28
C ASP A 101 24.47 1.62 -28.63
N GLY A 102 24.92 2.87 -28.73
CA GLY A 102 25.55 3.41 -29.94
C GLY A 102 26.99 2.94 -30.17
N THR A 103 27.60 2.24 -29.22
CA THR A 103 29.02 1.84 -29.27
C THR A 103 29.26 0.42 -29.81
N ASP A 104 28.21 -0.37 -30.02
CA ASP A 104 28.33 -1.79 -30.45
C ASP A 104 28.00 -2.02 -31.94
N ALA A 105 27.72 -0.97 -32.72
CA ALA A 105 27.24 -1.09 -34.11
C ALA A 105 28.29 -0.84 -35.22
N ASP A 106 29.57 -0.71 -34.89
CA ASP A 106 30.66 -0.52 -35.86
C ASP A 106 31.75 -1.58 -35.68
N GLU A 107 31.45 -2.86 -35.92
CA GLU A 107 32.45 -3.87 -36.33
C GLU A 107 31.77 -5.18 -36.83
N ALA A 108 31.58 -5.33 -38.16
CA ALA A 108 31.80 -6.58 -38.92
C ALA A 108 31.26 -6.54 -40.38
N LYS A 109 32.20 -6.32 -41.32
CA LYS A 109 32.44 -6.97 -42.65
C LYS A 109 31.23 -7.54 -43.43
N ASP A 110 30.95 -7.09 -44.65
CA ASP A 110 31.67 -7.34 -45.92
C ASP A 110 31.61 -8.80 -46.42
N SER A 111 30.80 -9.06 -47.47
CA SER A 111 31.18 -9.71 -48.77
C SER A 111 30.04 -10.48 -49.47
N GLY A 112 29.88 -10.25 -50.79
CA GLY A 112 29.57 -11.31 -51.79
C GLY A 112 28.16 -11.46 -52.44
N SER A 113 28.03 -11.00 -53.70
CA SER A 113 27.31 -11.51 -54.92
C SER A 113 26.35 -12.73 -54.82
N GLU A 114 25.26 -12.96 -55.58
CA GLU A 114 24.95 -12.67 -57.00
C GLU A 114 23.47 -13.03 -57.38
N ALA A 115 22.89 -12.26 -58.32
CA ALA A 115 21.79 -12.46 -59.30
C ALA A 115 20.61 -13.47 -59.14
N ALA A 116 19.36 -12.99 -59.32
CA ALA A 116 18.51 -13.21 -60.53
C ALA A 116 17.05 -12.66 -60.39
N ILE A 117 16.63 -11.84 -61.36
CA ILE A 117 15.23 -11.43 -61.71
C ILE A 117 14.96 -12.09 -63.10
N PRO A 118 13.76 -12.14 -63.76
CA PRO A 118 12.55 -11.32 -63.58
C PRO A 118 11.17 -11.95 -63.89
N THR A 119 10.07 -11.23 -63.57
CA THR A 119 9.04 -10.80 -64.56
C THR A 119 7.94 -9.91 -63.95
N LYS A 120 7.66 -8.79 -64.65
CA LYS A 120 6.53 -7.84 -64.56
C LYS A 120 5.86 -7.84 -65.96
N PRO A 121 4.58 -7.40 -66.12
CA PRO A 121 4.24 -5.97 -66.36
C PRO A 121 2.91 -5.57 -65.66
N GLU A 122 2.66 -4.34 -65.15
CA GLU A 122 2.75 -2.94 -65.62
C GLU A 122 1.47 -2.40 -66.34
N PHE A 123 1.05 -1.19 -65.90
CA PHE A 123 0.11 -0.16 -66.46
C PHE A 123 -1.13 0.14 -65.59
N GLN A 124 -1.56 1.38 -65.27
CA GLN A 124 -1.07 2.73 -65.54
C GLN A 124 -1.81 3.79 -64.67
N ARG A 125 -1.05 4.79 -64.15
CA ARG A 125 -1.32 6.25 -64.01
C ARG A 125 -2.68 6.83 -63.53
N ARG A 126 -2.63 7.70 -62.51
CA ARG A 126 -2.71 9.19 -62.65
C ARG A 126 -2.25 9.99 -61.40
N ASN A 127 -1.52 11.08 -61.69
CA ASN A 127 -0.90 12.14 -60.86
C ASN A 127 -1.93 13.04 -60.09
N LYS A 128 -1.67 13.99 -59.15
CA LYS A 128 -0.56 14.93 -58.76
C LYS A 128 -1.09 15.66 -57.47
N ALA A 129 -0.33 16.04 -56.42
CA ALA A 129 0.40 17.30 -56.22
C ALA A 129 0.96 17.30 -54.76
N ARG A 130 2.27 17.35 -54.47
CA ARG A 130 3.28 18.45 -54.42
C ARG A 130 3.13 19.43 -53.23
N GLY A 131 4.09 19.38 -52.29
CA GLY A 131 4.46 20.51 -51.41
C GLY A 131 5.26 20.14 -50.13
N LYS A 132 6.56 19.86 -50.25
CA LYS A 132 7.71 20.59 -49.61
C LYS A 132 8.03 20.25 -48.13
N ARG A 133 9.16 19.56 -47.92
CA ARG A 133 10.03 19.64 -46.72
C ARG A 133 10.93 20.87 -46.81
N PRO A 134 11.37 21.46 -45.68
CA PRO A 134 12.65 22.14 -45.60
C PRO A 134 13.70 21.35 -44.82
N ARG A 135 14.94 21.68 -45.16
CA ARG A 135 16.23 21.18 -44.68
C ARG A 135 16.58 21.76 -43.31
N SER A 136 17.46 21.02 -42.64
CA SER A 136 18.36 21.35 -41.54
C SER A 136 19.01 22.75 -41.61
N GLU A 137 18.94 23.50 -40.51
CA GLU A 137 19.92 24.54 -40.12
C GLU A 137 20.18 24.47 -38.60
N ASP A 138 21.46 24.28 -38.30
CA ASP A 138 22.30 24.75 -37.19
C ASP A 138 21.80 24.95 -35.75
N HIS A 139 22.60 24.33 -34.87
CA HIS A 139 22.65 24.44 -33.42
C HIS A 139 22.73 25.87 -32.86
N LYS A 140 21.86 26.17 -31.89
CA LYS A 140 22.22 26.95 -30.68
C LYS A 140 21.43 26.42 -29.47
N LEU A 141 22.13 25.74 -28.55
CA LEU A 141 21.63 25.42 -27.21
C LEU A 141 21.62 26.71 -26.35
N PRO A 142 20.58 26.97 -25.53
CA PRO A 142 20.69 27.95 -24.47
C PRO A 142 21.52 27.34 -23.33
N LEU A 143 22.69 27.92 -23.07
CA LEU A 143 23.46 27.71 -21.85
C LEU A 143 22.62 28.20 -20.67
N LEU A 144 22.10 27.28 -19.87
CA LEU A 144 21.50 27.62 -18.57
C LEU A 144 22.63 27.73 -17.53
N ASP A 145 22.65 28.87 -16.86
CA ASP A 145 23.63 29.30 -15.89
C ASP A 145 23.54 28.41 -14.62
N ILE A 146 24.60 27.66 -14.33
CA ILE A 146 24.68 26.70 -13.22
C ILE A 146 25.02 27.40 -11.89
N THR A 147 25.26 28.71 -11.89
CA THR A 147 25.72 29.46 -10.72
C THR A 147 24.65 29.72 -9.66
N ASP A 148 23.36 29.69 -10.03
CA ASP A 148 22.25 30.02 -9.11
C ASP A 148 21.81 28.84 -8.21
N ILE A 149 22.31 27.63 -8.48
CA ILE A 149 21.96 26.43 -7.70
C ILE A 149 22.92 26.23 -6.51
N THR A 150 24.14 26.75 -6.58
CA THR A 150 25.16 26.55 -5.53
C THR A 150 25.00 27.49 -4.34
N GLU A 151 24.51 28.72 -4.50
CA GLU A 151 24.33 29.65 -3.37
C GLU A 151 23.11 29.33 -2.48
N SER A 152 22.08 28.67 -3.03
CA SER A 152 20.88 28.31 -2.25
C SER A 152 21.11 27.09 -1.33
N VAL A 153 22.06 26.21 -1.69
CA VAL A 153 22.36 24.98 -0.94
C VAL A 153 23.25 25.26 0.28
N GLU A 154 24.16 26.23 0.22
CA GLU A 154 25.03 26.54 1.37
C GLU A 154 24.29 27.23 2.53
N THR A 155 23.21 27.96 2.25
CA THR A 155 22.48 28.71 3.28
C THR A 155 21.57 27.81 4.14
N SER A 156 21.23 26.61 3.67
CA SER A 156 20.28 25.71 4.36
C SER A 156 20.94 24.60 5.19
N VAL A 157 22.25 24.38 5.07
CA VAL A 157 22.96 23.27 5.75
C VAL A 157 23.59 23.69 7.10
N LEU A 158 23.64 24.98 7.42
CA LEU A 158 24.28 25.48 8.66
C LEU A 158 23.36 25.63 9.89
N SER A 159 22.10 25.18 9.84
CA SER A 159 21.14 25.34 10.96
C SER A 159 20.90 24.07 11.82
N PHE A 160 21.57 22.95 11.56
CA PHE A 160 21.37 21.73 12.36
C PHE A 160 22.64 21.33 13.12
N ARG A 161 22.72 21.72 14.39
CA ARG A 161 23.66 21.14 15.36
C ARG A 161 22.94 20.86 16.68
N PRO A 162 22.51 19.62 16.97
CA PRO A 162 22.13 19.26 18.31
C PRO A 162 23.40 19.04 19.14
N SER A 163 23.59 19.87 20.17
CA SER A 163 24.57 19.62 21.22
C SER A 163 24.02 18.56 22.17
N VAL A 164 24.44 17.31 22.02
CA VAL A 164 24.29 16.29 23.07
C VAL A 164 25.67 15.72 23.36
N THR A 165 26.12 15.96 24.59
CA THR A 165 27.33 15.36 25.15
C THR A 165 27.10 13.86 25.42
N PRO A 166 28.03 12.98 25.07
CA PRO A 166 27.95 11.56 25.39
C PRO A 166 28.56 11.33 26.77
N ASP A 167 27.73 11.07 27.79
CA ASP A 167 28.11 10.30 28.98
C ASP A 167 26.89 10.12 29.90
N ALA A 168 26.29 8.93 29.84
CA ALA A 168 25.65 8.17 30.92
C ALA A 168 24.66 7.16 30.31
N ILE A 169 25.17 5.96 30.10
CA ILE A 169 24.38 4.75 29.85
C ILE A 169 23.66 4.40 31.17
N ASP A 170 22.37 4.05 31.12
CA ASP A 170 21.94 2.88 31.88
C ASP A 170 20.92 2.06 31.09
N SER A 171 21.35 0.86 30.72
CA SER A 171 20.60 -0.14 29.99
C SER A 171 19.99 -1.11 30.99
N THR A 172 18.79 -0.81 31.51
CA THR A 172 17.85 -1.82 32.03
C THR A 172 16.50 -1.16 32.32
N VAL A 173 15.52 -1.31 31.43
CA VAL A 173 14.13 -1.75 31.70
C VAL A 173 13.49 -1.99 30.33
N ILE A 174 13.63 -3.21 29.83
CA ILE A 174 12.68 -3.77 28.86
C ILE A 174 11.46 -4.17 29.68
N SER A 175 10.36 -3.43 29.57
CA SER A 175 9.01 -3.90 29.91
C SER A 175 7.97 -2.92 29.38
N ASP A 176 7.18 -3.44 28.43
CA ASP A 176 5.83 -3.00 28.05
C ASP A 176 5.67 -1.82 27.06
N PRO A 177 5.24 -2.06 25.80
CA PRO A 177 4.87 -0.99 24.86
C PRO A 177 3.57 -0.26 25.24
N GLY A 178 2.85 -0.71 26.28
CA GLY A 178 1.52 -0.24 26.63
C GLY A 178 1.41 1.10 27.38
N THR A 179 2.51 1.74 27.79
CA THR A 179 2.45 2.88 28.75
C THR A 179 2.81 4.26 28.21
N LEU A 180 3.15 4.41 26.93
CA LEU A 180 3.44 5.74 26.35
C LEU A 180 2.24 6.45 25.69
N TYR A 181 1.08 5.80 25.63
CA TYR A 181 -0.16 6.41 25.15
C TYR A 181 -1.14 6.59 26.31
N GLN A 182 -0.86 7.55 27.20
CA GLN A 182 -1.94 8.20 27.93
C GLN A 182 -2.77 8.97 26.91
N GLN A 183 -3.71 8.27 26.27
CA GLN A 183 -4.67 8.81 25.32
C GLN A 183 -5.45 9.93 26.01
N ILE A 184 -5.37 11.14 25.46
CA ILE A 184 -6.32 12.20 25.78
C ILE A 184 -7.69 11.66 25.36
N PRO A 185 -8.67 11.50 26.28
CA PRO A 185 -9.95 10.90 25.94
C PRO A 185 -10.64 11.71 24.84
N ASN A 186 -11.14 11.03 23.80
CA ASN A 186 -12.00 11.56 22.74
C ASN A 186 -11.40 12.52 21.70
N ILE A 187 -10.08 12.70 21.61
CA ILE A 187 -9.45 13.50 20.53
C ILE A 187 -8.70 12.61 19.52
N TRP A 188 -8.17 11.47 19.95
CA TRP A 188 -7.42 10.53 19.11
C TRP A 188 -8.03 9.13 19.19
N SER A 189 -9.32 9.01 18.88
CA SER A 189 -9.90 7.68 18.69
C SER A 189 -9.28 6.98 17.48
N PHE A 190 -9.31 5.66 17.47
CA PHE A 190 -8.87 4.87 16.32
C PHE A 190 -9.61 5.30 15.04
N GLU A 191 -10.92 5.49 15.14
CA GLU A 191 -11.79 5.99 14.07
C GLU A 191 -11.39 7.40 13.60
N TYR A 192 -10.99 8.29 14.51
CA TYR A 192 -10.51 9.63 14.15
C TYR A 192 -9.22 9.60 13.31
N GLN A 193 -8.39 8.56 13.43
CA GLN A 193 -7.14 8.46 12.67
C GLN A 193 -7.30 7.64 11.39
N MET A 194 -8.12 6.59 11.45
CA MET A 194 -8.16 5.52 10.44
C MET A 194 -9.52 5.41 9.73
N GLY A 195 -10.54 6.13 10.19
CA GLY A 195 -11.92 6.03 9.70
C GLY A 195 -12.18 6.85 8.43
N LEU A 196 -13.45 7.20 8.24
CA LEU A 196 -13.94 7.79 6.99
C LEU A 196 -13.49 9.24 6.77
N ASP A 197 -13.64 10.11 7.76
CA ASP A 197 -13.34 11.54 7.60
C ASP A 197 -11.87 11.79 7.20
N PRO A 198 -10.86 11.16 7.85
CA PRO A 198 -9.47 11.31 7.43
C PRO A 198 -9.21 10.80 6.01
N TYR A 199 -9.94 9.76 5.58
CA TYR A 199 -9.83 9.23 4.22
C TYR A 199 -10.34 10.26 3.20
N MET A 200 -11.49 10.88 3.46
CA MET A 200 -12.06 11.92 2.60
C MET A 200 -11.14 13.14 2.49
N ASP A 201 -10.56 13.58 3.60
CA ASP A 201 -9.58 14.66 3.64
C ASP A 201 -8.33 14.32 2.83
N ALA A 202 -7.83 13.09 2.96
CA ALA A 202 -6.67 12.60 2.23
C ALA A 202 -6.94 12.54 0.72
N ILE A 203 -8.08 12.00 0.30
CA ILE A 203 -8.47 11.92 -1.12
C ILE A 203 -8.61 13.31 -1.73
N THR A 204 -9.23 14.25 -1.02
CA THR A 204 -9.39 15.64 -1.48
C THR A 204 -8.04 16.32 -1.66
N ALA A 205 -7.11 16.14 -0.71
CA ALA A 205 -5.74 16.66 -0.81
C ALA A 205 -4.94 16.00 -1.95
N SER A 206 -5.09 14.68 -2.13
CA SER A 206 -4.47 13.93 -3.23
C SER A 206 -4.98 14.38 -4.60
N HIS A 207 -6.27 14.69 -4.72
CA HIS A 207 -6.86 15.21 -5.96
C HIS A 207 -6.23 16.55 -6.34
N HIS A 208 -6.15 17.49 -5.40
CA HIS A 208 -5.50 18.79 -5.64
C HIS A 208 -4.03 18.64 -6.07
N SER A 209 -3.30 17.74 -5.40
CA SER A 209 -1.90 17.45 -5.72
C SER A 209 -1.73 16.81 -7.10
N SER A 210 -2.63 15.89 -7.48
CA SER A 210 -2.61 15.21 -8.77
C SER A 210 -2.88 16.18 -9.92
N MET A 211 -3.84 17.10 -9.74
CA MET A 211 -4.11 18.18 -10.69
C MET A 211 -2.89 19.10 -10.89
N MET A 212 -2.24 19.51 -9.80
CA MET A 212 -1.05 20.36 -9.85
C MET A 212 0.15 19.67 -10.54
N LEU A 213 0.28 18.35 -10.39
CA LEU A 213 1.37 17.56 -10.97
C LEU A 213 1.03 17.00 -12.36
N GLY A 214 -0.16 17.28 -12.90
CA GLY A 214 -0.59 16.76 -14.20
C GLY A 214 -0.71 15.23 -14.24
N LYS A 215 -0.98 14.59 -13.09
CA LYS A 215 -1.19 13.14 -13.02
C LYS A 215 -2.62 12.79 -13.47
N GLU A 216 -2.76 11.71 -14.24
CA GLU A 216 -4.04 11.27 -14.78
C GLU A 216 -4.95 10.55 -13.74
N TRP A 217 -4.44 10.27 -12.53
CA TRP A 217 -5.20 9.57 -11.49
C TRP A 217 -4.89 10.09 -10.08
N ILE A 218 -5.84 9.86 -9.18
CA ILE A 218 -5.74 10.18 -7.75
C ILE A 218 -5.06 9.02 -7.03
N HIS A 219 -4.09 9.31 -6.16
CA HIS A 219 -3.46 8.30 -5.32
C HIS A 219 -4.21 8.22 -3.97
N SER A 220 -4.64 7.02 -3.61
CA SER A 220 -5.20 6.71 -2.29
C SER A 220 -4.18 6.01 -1.39
N ASN A 221 -4.60 5.62 -0.19
CA ASN A 221 -3.86 4.72 0.70
C ASN A 221 -3.90 3.24 0.27
N SER A 222 -4.51 2.93 -0.88
CA SER A 222 -4.72 1.57 -1.38
C SER A 222 -4.28 1.45 -2.84
N PRO A 223 -3.06 0.95 -3.12
CA PRO A 223 -2.64 0.51 -4.45
C PRO A 223 -3.71 -0.31 -5.19
N PHE A 224 -4.37 -1.27 -4.53
CA PHE A 224 -5.49 -1.98 -5.16
C PHE A 224 -6.58 -1.04 -5.66
N SER A 225 -7.04 -0.12 -4.81
CA SER A 225 -8.12 0.80 -5.14
C SER A 225 -7.74 1.75 -6.26
N ASP A 226 -6.48 2.21 -6.30
CA ASP A 226 -5.96 3.05 -7.38
C ASP A 226 -6.00 2.31 -8.73
N HIS A 227 -5.53 1.05 -8.76
CA HIS A 227 -5.63 0.20 -9.95
C HIS A 227 -7.08 -0.02 -10.37
N ILE A 228 -7.96 -0.41 -9.43
CA ILE A 228 -9.38 -0.66 -9.70
C ILE A 228 -10.04 0.59 -10.28
N HIS A 229 -9.80 1.75 -9.67
CA HIS A 229 -10.38 3.02 -10.10
C HIS A 229 -9.97 3.38 -11.54
N VAL A 230 -8.67 3.32 -11.85
CA VAL A 230 -8.19 3.64 -13.22
C VAL A 230 -8.75 2.67 -14.24
N LEU A 231 -8.80 1.37 -13.94
CA LEU A 231 -9.39 0.38 -14.83
C LEU A 231 -10.89 0.64 -15.06
N GLN A 232 -11.61 1.06 -14.02
CA GLN A 232 -13.02 1.42 -14.14
C GLN A 232 -13.21 2.67 -15.01
N CYS A 233 -12.38 3.71 -14.85
CA CYS A 233 -12.44 4.91 -15.67
C CYS A 233 -12.15 4.58 -17.14
N LEU A 234 -11.06 3.85 -17.44
CA LEU A 234 -10.71 3.46 -18.80
C LEU A 234 -11.81 2.60 -19.47
N LEU A 235 -12.44 1.69 -18.73
CA LEU A 235 -13.58 0.91 -19.23
C LEU A 235 -14.80 1.80 -19.51
N LYS A 236 -15.16 2.69 -18.57
CA LYS A 236 -16.29 3.63 -18.74
C LYS A 236 -16.11 4.52 -19.97
N ASP A 237 -14.91 5.07 -20.15
CA ASP A 237 -14.59 5.91 -21.30
C ASP A 237 -14.73 5.11 -22.61
N LYS A 238 -14.16 3.92 -22.65
CA LYS A 238 -14.22 3.06 -23.84
C LYS A 238 -15.65 2.65 -24.19
N PHE A 239 -16.45 2.28 -23.19
CA PHE A 239 -17.85 1.93 -23.40
C PHE A 239 -18.70 3.13 -23.84
N SER A 240 -18.42 4.32 -23.33
CA SER A 240 -19.05 5.56 -23.77
C SER A 240 -18.76 5.86 -25.24
N MET A 241 -17.51 5.65 -25.69
CA MET A 241 -17.13 5.77 -27.11
C MET A 241 -17.86 4.76 -28.01
N MET A 242 -18.21 3.59 -27.48
CA MET A 242 -18.98 2.56 -28.19
C MET A 242 -20.50 2.81 -28.17
N GLY A 243 -20.97 3.89 -27.53
CA GLY A 243 -22.40 4.19 -27.41
C GLY A 243 -23.14 3.29 -26.42
N ILE A 244 -22.44 2.58 -25.53
CA ILE A 244 -23.05 1.80 -24.45
C ILE A 244 -23.49 2.78 -23.36
N SER A 245 -24.76 3.18 -23.40
CA SER A 245 -25.34 4.15 -22.46
C SER A 245 -26.15 3.46 -21.35
N PRO A 246 -26.10 3.95 -20.09
CA PRO A 246 -26.98 3.48 -19.03
C PRO A 246 -28.43 3.84 -19.35
N GLY A 247 -29.18 2.90 -19.93
CA GLY A 247 -30.60 3.09 -20.25
C GLY A 247 -31.07 2.39 -21.53
N LEU A 248 -30.17 2.11 -22.48
CA LEU A 248 -30.50 1.24 -23.61
C LEU A 248 -30.35 -0.22 -23.18
N GLN A 249 -31.37 -1.05 -23.44
CA GLN A 249 -31.32 -2.51 -23.33
C GLN A 249 -30.37 -3.10 -24.38
N GLY A 250 -29.09 -2.75 -24.32
CA GLY A 250 -28.03 -3.52 -24.97
C GLY A 250 -27.91 -4.89 -24.30
N PRO A 251 -27.32 -5.90 -24.97
CA PRO A 251 -27.11 -7.20 -24.35
C PRO A 251 -26.19 -7.00 -23.13
N ILE A 252 -26.74 -7.07 -21.92
CA ILE A 252 -26.00 -6.96 -20.64
C ILE A 252 -24.76 -7.88 -20.64
N GLN A 253 -24.82 -8.97 -21.41
CA GLN A 253 -23.73 -9.91 -21.64
C GLN A 253 -22.44 -9.28 -22.23
N SER A 254 -22.52 -8.20 -23.00
CA SER A 254 -21.35 -7.54 -23.62
C SER A 254 -20.45 -6.82 -22.61
N LEU A 255 -20.92 -6.56 -21.38
CA LEU A 255 -20.15 -5.90 -20.33
C LEU A 255 -19.20 -6.85 -19.58
N TYR A 256 -19.60 -8.11 -19.41
CA TYR A 256 -18.89 -9.04 -18.51
C TYR A 256 -17.57 -9.52 -19.10
N GLN A 257 -17.52 -9.72 -20.42
CA GLN A 257 -16.30 -10.21 -21.08
C GLN A 257 -15.16 -9.18 -21.02
N PRO A 258 -15.35 -7.89 -21.36
CA PRO A 258 -14.34 -6.87 -21.15
C PRO A 258 -13.89 -6.73 -19.69
N VAL A 259 -14.84 -6.77 -18.74
CA VAL A 259 -14.52 -6.71 -17.30
C VAL A 259 -13.66 -7.90 -16.90
N LEU A 260 -14.01 -9.12 -17.31
CA LEU A 260 -13.22 -10.32 -17.08
C LEU A 260 -11.80 -10.18 -17.65
N MET A 261 -11.66 -9.73 -18.90
CA MET A 261 -10.36 -9.57 -19.55
C MET A 261 -9.48 -8.56 -18.79
N VAL A 262 -10.04 -7.42 -18.41
CA VAL A 262 -9.32 -6.37 -17.69
C VAL A 262 -8.91 -6.81 -16.29
N LEU A 263 -9.82 -7.44 -15.53
CA LEU A 263 -9.49 -7.97 -14.21
C LEU A 263 -8.45 -9.10 -14.30
N SER A 264 -8.50 -9.92 -15.35
CA SER A 264 -7.50 -10.97 -15.58
C SER A 264 -6.12 -10.37 -15.91
N MET A 265 -6.08 -9.32 -16.74
CA MET A 265 -4.85 -8.58 -17.04
C MET A 265 -4.27 -7.95 -15.78
N PHE A 266 -5.08 -7.19 -15.02
CA PHE A 266 -4.67 -6.55 -13.77
C PHE A 266 -3.94 -7.55 -12.86
N ASN A 267 -4.60 -8.66 -12.60
CA ASN A 267 -4.12 -9.71 -11.74
C ASN A 267 -2.83 -10.34 -12.32
N SER A 268 -2.82 -10.72 -13.59
CA SER A 268 -1.66 -11.37 -14.22
C SER A 268 -0.42 -10.47 -14.26
N MET A 269 -0.60 -9.17 -14.43
CA MET A 269 0.50 -8.21 -14.49
C MET A 269 1.03 -7.82 -13.11
N THR A 270 0.13 -7.56 -12.16
CA THR A 270 0.52 -6.96 -10.87
C THR A 270 0.79 -7.98 -9.78
N ARG A 271 0.19 -9.17 -9.88
CA ARG A 271 0.25 -10.21 -8.85
C ARG A 271 0.26 -11.62 -9.48
N PRO A 272 1.27 -11.96 -10.30
CA PRO A 272 1.34 -13.27 -10.97
C PRO A 272 1.35 -14.45 -9.99
N ASP A 273 1.92 -14.26 -8.80
CA ASP A 273 2.04 -15.24 -7.72
C ASP A 273 0.70 -15.73 -7.16
N VAL A 274 -0.37 -14.92 -7.26
CA VAL A 274 -1.70 -15.28 -6.77
C VAL A 274 -2.64 -15.77 -7.87
N MET A 275 -2.19 -15.92 -9.12
CA MET A 275 -3.07 -16.26 -10.25
C MET A 275 -3.74 -17.63 -10.09
N ALA A 276 -3.02 -18.59 -9.51
CA ALA A 276 -3.58 -19.89 -9.18
C ALA A 276 -4.78 -19.77 -8.25
N TRP A 277 -4.78 -18.80 -7.33
CA TRP A 277 -5.90 -18.53 -6.45
C TRP A 277 -7.13 -18.10 -7.23
N TYR A 278 -7.01 -17.05 -8.06
CA TYR A 278 -8.12 -16.51 -8.85
C TYR A 278 -8.69 -17.52 -9.86
N ALA A 279 -7.80 -18.28 -10.51
CA ALA A 279 -8.20 -19.28 -11.50
C ALA A 279 -9.00 -20.44 -10.86
N LYS A 280 -8.58 -20.91 -9.68
CA LYS A 280 -9.19 -22.08 -9.02
C LYS A 280 -10.44 -21.74 -8.22
N THR A 281 -10.47 -20.60 -7.54
CA THR A 281 -11.65 -20.19 -6.75
C THR A 281 -12.78 -19.63 -7.61
N ARG A 282 -12.52 -19.42 -8.91
CA ARG A 282 -13.46 -18.87 -9.88
C ARG A 282 -14.11 -17.62 -9.31
N PHE A 283 -13.32 -16.57 -9.14
CA PHE A 283 -13.74 -15.32 -8.49
C PHE A 283 -14.67 -14.46 -9.38
N PHE A 284 -15.68 -15.08 -10.01
CA PHE A 284 -16.57 -14.46 -11.00
C PHE A 284 -17.51 -13.41 -10.39
N HIS A 285 -17.79 -13.49 -9.09
CA HIS A 285 -18.61 -12.49 -8.41
C HIS A 285 -18.01 -11.08 -8.46
N ILE A 286 -16.68 -10.95 -8.57
CA ILE A 286 -16.06 -9.63 -8.75
C ILE A 286 -16.29 -9.06 -10.15
N ILE A 287 -16.43 -9.93 -11.15
CA ILE A 287 -16.80 -9.51 -12.51
C ILE A 287 -18.21 -8.93 -12.47
N GLU A 288 -19.14 -9.62 -11.80
CA GLU A 288 -20.53 -9.17 -11.63
C GLU A 288 -20.61 -7.85 -10.84
N LEU A 289 -19.87 -7.76 -9.73
CA LEU A 289 -19.73 -6.56 -8.93
C LEU A 289 -19.18 -5.39 -9.74
N THR A 290 -18.07 -5.60 -10.46
CA THR A 290 -17.44 -4.54 -11.26
C THR A 290 -18.36 -4.10 -12.40
N ALA A 291 -19.05 -5.03 -13.07
CA ALA A 291 -20.03 -4.69 -14.10
C ALA A 291 -21.17 -3.83 -13.54
N TRP A 292 -21.67 -4.13 -12.34
CA TRP A 292 -22.67 -3.31 -11.66
C TRP A 292 -22.11 -1.93 -11.25
N GLN A 293 -20.89 -1.85 -10.74
CA GLN A 293 -20.24 -0.56 -10.40
C GLN A 293 -19.98 0.33 -11.63
N LEU A 294 -19.75 -0.28 -12.80
CA LEU A 294 -19.60 0.43 -14.06
C LEU A 294 -20.96 0.92 -14.59
N TYR A 295 -21.98 0.06 -14.56
CA TYR A 295 -23.33 0.33 -15.04
C TYR A 295 -24.39 -0.18 -14.04
N PRO A 296 -24.76 0.63 -13.03
CA PRO A 296 -25.79 0.25 -12.08
C PRO A 296 -27.16 0.20 -12.76
N SER A 297 -27.79 -0.98 -12.77
CA SER A 297 -29.13 -1.21 -13.31
C SER A 297 -29.79 -2.38 -12.59
N ILE A 298 -31.11 -2.55 -12.76
CA ILE A 298 -31.82 -3.71 -12.21
C ILE A 298 -31.19 -5.02 -12.73
N GLY A 299 -30.90 -5.11 -14.03
CA GLY A 299 -30.35 -6.33 -14.63
C GLY A 299 -28.92 -6.67 -14.19
N THR A 300 -28.07 -5.67 -13.93
CA THR A 300 -26.73 -5.91 -13.37
C THR A 300 -26.78 -6.18 -11.86
N PHE A 301 -27.73 -5.58 -11.14
CA PHE A 301 -27.93 -5.81 -9.71
C PHE A 301 -28.49 -7.20 -9.40
N GLU A 302 -29.44 -7.71 -10.20
CA GLU A 302 -30.01 -9.06 -10.02
C GLU A 302 -28.96 -10.17 -10.17
N LYS A 303 -27.91 -9.92 -10.94
CA LYS A 303 -26.76 -10.83 -11.09
C LYS A 303 -25.80 -10.79 -9.91
N LEU A 304 -25.89 -9.80 -9.00
CA LEU A 304 -25.02 -9.76 -7.83
C LEU A 304 -25.39 -10.84 -6.82
N HIS A 305 -24.39 -11.65 -6.50
CA HIS A 305 -24.45 -12.57 -5.37
C HIS A 305 -24.74 -11.80 -4.06
N GLU A 306 -25.59 -12.36 -3.20
CA GLU A 306 -26.09 -11.72 -1.97
C GLU A 306 -24.97 -11.12 -1.11
N ARG A 307 -23.88 -11.87 -0.94
CA ARG A 307 -22.69 -11.44 -0.17
C ARG A 307 -21.95 -10.21 -0.71
N TYR A 308 -22.09 -9.90 -2.00
CA TYR A 308 -21.45 -8.77 -2.68
C TYR A 308 -22.41 -7.61 -2.97
N ARG A 309 -23.68 -7.72 -2.59
CA ARG A 309 -24.60 -6.60 -2.72
C ARG A 309 -24.10 -5.41 -1.89
N PRO A 310 -24.23 -4.18 -2.40
CA PRO A 310 -23.79 -2.99 -1.70
C PRO A 310 -24.59 -2.80 -0.40
N THR A 311 -23.89 -2.44 0.67
CA THR A 311 -24.51 -2.05 1.94
C THR A 311 -24.91 -0.58 1.93
N GLU A 312 -25.72 -0.14 2.91
CA GLU A 312 -26.03 1.29 3.03
C GLU A 312 -24.78 2.15 3.29
N VAL A 313 -23.83 1.63 4.07
CA VAL A 313 -22.57 2.33 4.37
C VAL A 313 -21.79 2.55 3.09
N GLN A 314 -21.74 1.56 2.20
CA GLN A 314 -21.09 1.66 0.90
C GLN A 314 -21.79 2.66 -0.03
N MET A 315 -23.11 2.69 -0.03
CA MET A 315 -23.87 3.60 -0.91
C MET A 315 -23.77 5.07 -0.48
N LYS A 316 -23.46 5.34 0.80
CA LYS A 316 -23.46 6.69 1.38
C LYS A 316 -22.08 7.35 1.41
N ASN A 317 -21.00 6.58 1.29
CA ASN A 317 -19.65 7.04 1.59
C ASN A 317 -18.68 6.73 0.45
N GLN A 318 -17.58 7.49 0.37
CA GLN A 318 -16.43 7.13 -0.47
C GLN A 318 -15.37 6.45 0.40
N TYR A 319 -14.82 5.35 -0.11
CA TYR A 319 -13.90 4.46 0.63
C TYR A 319 -12.96 3.73 -0.36
N PRO A 320 -11.92 3.02 0.12
CA PRO A 320 -11.07 2.20 -0.73
C PRO A 320 -11.85 1.08 -1.45
N LEU A 321 -11.88 1.11 -2.78
CA LEU A 321 -12.64 0.19 -3.63
C LEU A 321 -12.29 -1.29 -3.43
N VAL A 322 -11.07 -1.58 -2.96
CA VAL A 322 -10.66 -2.97 -2.65
C VAL A 322 -11.55 -3.62 -1.59
N ILE A 323 -12.17 -2.83 -0.70
CA ILE A 323 -13.06 -3.34 0.34
C ILE A 323 -14.25 -4.07 -0.26
N ASP A 324 -14.74 -3.65 -1.44
CA ASP A 324 -15.87 -4.28 -2.11
C ASP A 324 -15.59 -5.74 -2.51
N TRP A 325 -14.32 -6.14 -2.59
CA TRP A 325 -13.93 -7.50 -2.96
C TRP A 325 -14.01 -8.50 -1.79
N ILE A 326 -14.44 -8.05 -0.60
CA ILE A 326 -14.67 -8.92 0.57
C ILE A 326 -16.16 -9.34 0.60
N PRO A 327 -16.50 -10.64 0.58
CA PRO A 327 -17.88 -11.13 0.52
C PRO A 327 -18.61 -11.08 1.87
N PHE A 328 -18.14 -10.29 2.83
CA PHE A 328 -18.68 -10.25 4.18
C PHE A 328 -19.16 -8.83 4.49
N PRO A 329 -20.47 -8.53 4.33
CA PRO A 329 -21.01 -7.20 4.50
C PRO A 329 -20.60 -6.52 5.82
N SER A 330 -20.65 -7.23 6.95
CA SER A 330 -20.27 -6.60 8.23
C SER A 330 -18.78 -6.30 8.36
N ILE A 331 -17.89 -7.11 7.73
CA ILE A 331 -16.47 -6.78 7.66
C ILE A 331 -16.26 -5.56 6.77
N ARG A 332 -16.95 -5.48 5.63
CA ARG A 332 -16.89 -4.31 4.73
C ARG A 332 -17.31 -3.03 5.44
N ASP A 333 -18.45 -3.05 6.12
CA ASP A 333 -18.97 -1.88 6.85
C ASP A 333 -18.00 -1.42 7.94
N ARG A 334 -17.44 -2.36 8.71
CA ARG A 334 -16.44 -2.05 9.75
C ARG A 334 -15.13 -1.56 9.17
N LEU A 335 -14.66 -2.10 8.04
CA LEU A 335 -13.49 -1.59 7.34
C LEU A 335 -13.70 -0.16 6.86
N ILE A 336 -14.89 0.16 6.34
CA ILE A 336 -15.21 1.52 5.89
C ILE A 336 -15.26 2.48 7.07
N GLN A 337 -15.92 2.09 8.17
CA GLN A 337 -16.06 2.94 9.34
C GLN A 337 -14.74 3.15 10.07
N LEU A 338 -13.95 2.10 10.24
CA LEU A 338 -12.80 2.10 11.15
C LEU A 338 -11.44 2.12 10.45
N HIS A 339 -11.35 1.72 9.17
CA HIS A 339 -10.09 1.53 8.45
C HIS A 339 -10.01 2.19 7.06
N ALA A 340 -10.98 3.00 6.64
CA ALA A 340 -10.95 3.61 5.31
C ALA A 340 -9.63 4.37 5.05
N ALA A 341 -9.12 5.11 6.04
CA ALA A 341 -7.85 5.84 5.95
C ALA A 341 -6.62 5.02 6.35
N ASN A 342 -6.78 3.73 6.68
CA ASN A 342 -5.69 2.91 7.20
C ASN A 342 -4.61 2.68 6.12
N PRO A 343 -3.34 3.03 6.35
CA PRO A 343 -2.27 2.87 5.36
C PRO A 343 -1.91 1.41 5.08
N GLN A 344 -2.48 0.46 5.82
CA GLN A 344 -2.30 -0.99 5.64
C GLN A 344 -3.56 -1.66 5.10
N ILE A 345 -4.54 -0.92 4.59
CA ILE A 345 -5.83 -1.47 4.13
C ILE A 345 -5.66 -2.62 3.11
N ASP A 346 -4.66 -2.54 2.22
CA ASP A 346 -4.35 -3.59 1.26
C ASP A 346 -3.81 -4.87 1.93
N GLN A 347 -3.02 -4.73 3.00
CA GLN A 347 -2.56 -5.87 3.79
C GLN A 347 -3.73 -6.49 4.58
N ILE A 348 -4.62 -5.68 5.14
CA ILE A 348 -5.82 -6.17 5.84
C ILE A 348 -6.70 -6.97 4.86
N PHE A 349 -6.89 -6.44 3.64
CA PHE A 349 -7.58 -7.15 2.56
C PHE A 349 -6.91 -8.50 2.24
N CYS A 350 -5.60 -8.51 2.02
CA CYS A 350 -4.85 -9.74 1.74
C CYS A 350 -4.95 -10.77 2.88
N ASP A 351 -4.87 -10.31 4.12
CA ASP A 351 -5.03 -11.17 5.30
C ASP A 351 -6.44 -11.74 5.38
N ALA A 352 -7.47 -10.94 5.07
CA ALA A 352 -8.86 -11.39 5.03
C ALA A 352 -9.06 -12.50 3.99
N VAL A 353 -8.61 -12.28 2.75
CA VAL A 353 -8.72 -13.27 1.66
C VAL A 353 -7.91 -14.52 1.96
N THR A 354 -6.72 -14.37 2.55
CA THR A 354 -5.88 -15.50 3.00
C THR A 354 -6.57 -16.28 4.12
N GLY A 355 -7.34 -15.61 4.97
CA GLY A 355 -8.13 -16.19 6.05
C GLY A 355 -9.43 -16.86 5.61
N TYR A 356 -9.73 -16.95 4.31
CA TYR A 356 -10.91 -17.68 3.84
C TYR A 356 -10.74 -19.18 4.08
N VAL A 357 -11.69 -19.75 4.82
CA VAL A 357 -11.70 -21.15 5.24
C VAL A 357 -13.03 -21.82 4.94
N VAL A 358 -13.02 -23.16 4.86
CA VAL A 358 -14.23 -23.98 4.81
C VAL A 358 -14.21 -24.98 5.97
N GLU A 359 -15.34 -25.13 6.64
CA GLU A 359 -15.53 -26.10 7.73
C GLU A 359 -15.92 -27.48 7.19
N ALA A 360 -15.45 -28.53 7.85
CA ALA A 360 -15.82 -29.92 7.57
C ALA A 360 -15.69 -30.81 8.82
N LEU A 361 -16.03 -32.08 8.71
CA LEU A 361 -15.68 -33.08 9.73
C LEU A 361 -14.32 -33.69 9.40
N MET A 362 -13.48 -33.88 10.42
CA MET A 362 -12.12 -34.40 10.24
C MET A 362 -12.11 -35.81 9.66
N CYS A 363 -13.07 -36.65 10.04
CA CYS A 363 -13.23 -38.02 9.53
C CYS A 363 -13.56 -38.09 8.02
N ASP A 364 -14.13 -37.04 7.45
CA ASP A 364 -14.41 -36.98 6.00
C ASP A 364 -13.15 -36.68 5.20
N LEU A 365 -12.16 -36.07 5.84
CA LEU A 365 -10.93 -35.59 5.21
C LEU A 365 -9.73 -36.49 5.51
N ILE A 366 -9.67 -37.08 6.71
CA ILE A 366 -8.54 -37.87 7.21
C ILE A 366 -9.02 -39.24 7.68
N LEU A 367 -8.36 -40.30 7.20
CA LEU A 367 -8.69 -41.68 7.48
C LEU A 367 -8.46 -41.99 8.96
N GLY A 368 -9.46 -42.57 9.63
CA GLY A 368 -9.37 -42.94 11.04
C GLY A 368 -9.40 -41.77 12.02
N ALA A 369 -9.63 -40.54 11.57
CA ALA A 369 -9.75 -39.38 12.44
C ALA A 369 -11.10 -39.35 13.20
N PRO A 370 -11.16 -38.70 14.38
CA PRO A 370 -12.41 -38.54 15.11
C PRO A 370 -13.41 -37.67 14.35
N THR A 371 -14.70 -37.80 14.67
CA THR A 371 -15.75 -36.89 14.20
C THR A 371 -15.67 -35.54 14.92
N ALA A 372 -14.61 -34.78 14.65
CA ALA A 372 -14.38 -33.45 15.16
C ALA A 372 -14.55 -32.41 14.04
N LYS A 373 -15.09 -31.24 14.38
CA LYS A 373 -15.19 -30.13 13.42
C LYS A 373 -13.80 -29.55 13.17
N VAL A 374 -13.47 -29.37 11.90
CA VAL A 374 -12.21 -28.78 11.43
C VAL A 374 -12.48 -27.69 10.42
N TYR A 375 -11.49 -26.85 10.17
CA TYR A 375 -11.50 -25.93 9.05
C TYR A 375 -10.13 -25.86 8.36
N ILE A 376 -10.15 -25.58 7.06
CA ILE A 376 -8.96 -25.51 6.21
C ILE A 376 -8.99 -24.21 5.42
N ARG A 377 -7.86 -23.51 5.31
CA ARG A 377 -7.73 -22.32 4.47
C ARG A 377 -7.72 -22.71 2.99
N VAL A 378 -8.46 -21.96 2.19
CA VAL A 378 -8.55 -22.16 0.74
C VAL A 378 -7.16 -22.03 0.09
N THR A 379 -6.39 -21.02 0.53
CA THR A 379 -5.02 -20.75 0.03
C THR A 379 -4.08 -21.93 0.26
N ASP A 380 -4.18 -22.62 1.40
CA ASP A 380 -3.27 -23.73 1.75
C ASP A 380 -3.43 -24.91 0.79
N LEU A 381 -4.68 -25.26 0.44
CA LEU A 381 -4.94 -26.30 -0.56
C LEU A 381 -4.53 -25.87 -1.97
N ILE A 382 -4.70 -24.58 -2.30
CA ILE A 382 -4.27 -24.05 -3.60
C ILE A 382 -2.76 -24.13 -3.79
N THR A 383 -2.00 -23.74 -2.77
CA THR A 383 -0.54 -23.87 -2.77
C THR A 383 -0.11 -25.33 -2.87
N ALA A 384 -0.75 -26.23 -2.13
CA ALA A 384 -0.48 -27.66 -2.19
C ALA A 384 -0.76 -28.26 -3.59
N MET A 385 -1.86 -27.86 -4.23
CA MET A 385 -2.21 -28.29 -5.60
C MET A 385 -1.21 -27.84 -6.67
N SER A 386 -0.55 -26.70 -6.47
CA SER A 386 0.38 -26.11 -7.43
C SER A 386 1.82 -26.60 -7.28
N SER A 387 2.12 -27.45 -6.27
CA SER A 387 3.46 -27.92 -5.95
C SER A 387 4.05 -28.95 -6.95
N THR A 388 3.50 -29.08 -8.15
CA THR A 388 4.00 -30.00 -9.18
C THR A 388 5.32 -29.52 -9.77
N SER A 389 6.35 -30.35 -9.64
CA SER A 389 7.57 -30.32 -10.46
C SER A 389 7.23 -30.16 -11.95
N PRO A 390 7.93 -29.31 -12.72
CA PRO A 390 7.67 -29.05 -14.15
C PRO A 390 7.93 -30.25 -15.09
N SER A 391 8.13 -31.45 -14.56
CA SER A 391 8.45 -32.68 -15.30
C SER A 391 7.28 -33.66 -15.46
N ALA A 392 6.06 -33.30 -15.04
CA ALA A 392 4.89 -34.17 -15.19
C ALA A 392 3.89 -33.63 -16.21
N ASP A 393 4.17 -33.87 -17.49
CA ASP A 393 3.13 -34.05 -18.51
C ASP A 393 2.29 -35.27 -18.09
N ARG A 394 1.34 -35.06 -17.19
CA ARG A 394 0.31 -36.04 -16.87
C ARG A 394 -1.05 -35.41 -17.15
N GLN A 395 -1.72 -36.00 -18.13
CA GLN A 395 -3.18 -35.97 -18.26
C GLN A 395 -3.85 -36.07 -16.88
N PRO A 396 -5.05 -35.48 -16.68
CA PRO A 396 -5.75 -35.47 -15.39
C PRO A 396 -5.95 -36.90 -14.88
N GLY A 397 -5.02 -37.34 -14.03
CA GLY A 397 -4.93 -38.71 -13.55
C GLY A 397 -5.97 -38.96 -12.49
N ASN A 398 -6.91 -39.84 -12.82
CA ASN A 398 -7.79 -40.56 -11.89
C ASN A 398 -7.09 -41.00 -10.59
N GLY A 399 -7.81 -40.97 -9.48
CA GLY A 399 -7.82 -42.13 -8.58
C GLY A 399 -7.85 -41.86 -7.08
N VAL A 400 -7.43 -40.68 -6.62
CA VAL A 400 -7.36 -40.43 -5.18
C VAL A 400 -8.70 -39.92 -4.67
N LYS A 401 -9.31 -40.68 -3.75
CA LYS A 401 -10.53 -40.29 -3.04
C LYS A 401 -10.17 -39.96 -1.59
N LEU A 402 -10.88 -38.98 -1.03
CA LEU A 402 -10.89 -38.78 0.42
C LEU A 402 -11.57 -39.98 1.10
N PRO A 403 -11.22 -40.28 2.37
CA PRO A 403 -10.28 -39.56 3.24
C PRO A 403 -8.80 -39.78 2.92
N ALA A 404 -7.94 -38.78 3.18
CA ALA A 404 -6.48 -38.87 3.06
C ALA A 404 -5.87 -39.70 4.21
N PRO A 405 -4.71 -40.35 4.02
CA PRO A 405 -4.07 -41.16 5.06
C PRO A 405 -3.77 -40.38 6.34
N ASP A 406 -3.35 -39.12 6.19
CA ASP A 406 -2.98 -38.23 7.28
C ASP A 406 -3.01 -36.75 6.81
N VAL A 407 -2.88 -35.82 7.76
CA VAL A 407 -2.92 -34.37 7.50
C VAL A 407 -1.76 -33.91 6.62
N THR A 408 -0.60 -34.55 6.71
CA THR A 408 0.57 -34.22 5.88
C THR A 408 0.30 -34.55 4.43
N SER A 409 -0.30 -35.71 4.16
CA SER A 409 -0.71 -36.14 2.82
C SER A 409 -1.68 -35.13 2.18
N LEU A 410 -2.57 -34.54 2.96
CA LEU A 410 -3.52 -33.52 2.50
C LEU A 410 -2.84 -32.27 1.91
N PHE A 411 -1.70 -31.85 2.48
CA PHE A 411 -0.99 -30.62 2.09
C PHE A 411 0.29 -30.86 1.28
N ARG A 412 0.79 -32.10 1.20
CA ARG A 412 1.98 -32.45 0.41
C ARG A 412 1.69 -33.20 -0.90
N SER A 413 0.52 -33.84 -1.04
CA SER A 413 0.11 -34.46 -2.31
C SER A 413 -0.84 -33.53 -3.07
N PRO A 414 -0.47 -33.08 -4.29
CA PRO A 414 -1.34 -32.30 -5.15
C PRO A 414 -2.70 -32.98 -5.42
N GLU A 415 -2.73 -34.31 -5.50
CA GLU A 415 -3.93 -35.10 -5.76
C GLU A 415 -4.91 -35.07 -4.58
N TYR A 416 -4.42 -35.28 -3.34
CA TYR A 416 -5.25 -35.17 -2.14
C TYR A 416 -5.72 -33.73 -1.91
N ALA A 417 -4.85 -32.75 -2.15
CA ALA A 417 -5.22 -31.33 -2.06
C ALA A 417 -6.33 -30.97 -3.06
N ALA A 418 -6.24 -31.46 -4.31
CA ALA A 418 -7.27 -31.26 -5.33
C ALA A 418 -8.57 -31.99 -5.00
N ALA A 419 -8.50 -33.22 -4.48
CA ALA A 419 -9.66 -33.96 -4.03
C ALA A 419 -10.39 -33.24 -2.89
N ALA A 420 -9.65 -32.73 -1.91
CA ALA A 420 -10.20 -31.95 -0.79
C ALA A 420 -10.78 -30.61 -1.23
N PHE A 421 -10.07 -29.86 -2.08
CA PHE A 421 -10.56 -28.59 -2.62
C PHE A 421 -11.92 -28.75 -3.32
N LYS A 422 -12.06 -29.80 -4.12
CA LYS A 422 -13.30 -30.13 -4.81
C LYS A 422 -14.39 -30.63 -3.86
N TYR A 423 -14.05 -31.49 -2.90
CA TYR A 423 -15.00 -32.02 -1.90
C TYR A 423 -15.60 -30.89 -1.04
N LEU A 424 -14.77 -29.92 -0.65
CA LEU A 424 -15.17 -28.76 0.15
C LEU A 424 -15.87 -27.66 -0.68
N ASN A 425 -16.11 -27.89 -1.98
CA ASN A 425 -16.74 -26.93 -2.89
C ASN A 425 -16.04 -25.55 -2.92
N MET A 426 -14.72 -25.53 -2.75
CA MET A 426 -13.95 -24.28 -2.75
C MET A 426 -13.88 -23.61 -4.15
N ASP A 427 -14.31 -24.30 -5.20
CA ASP A 427 -14.45 -23.73 -6.55
C ASP A 427 -15.81 -23.06 -6.81
N ARG A 428 -16.74 -23.13 -5.84
CA ARG A 428 -18.12 -22.63 -5.98
C ARG A 428 -18.33 -21.23 -5.40
N GLY A 429 -17.24 -20.54 -5.05
CA GLY A 429 -17.28 -19.14 -4.66
C GLY A 429 -17.66 -18.88 -3.20
N ALA A 430 -17.96 -17.61 -2.92
CA ALA A 430 -17.92 -17.05 -1.58
C ALA A 430 -18.96 -17.63 -0.60
N SER A 431 -20.03 -18.25 -1.08
CA SER A 431 -21.09 -18.82 -0.23
C SER A 431 -20.61 -19.89 0.76
N TYR A 432 -19.52 -20.59 0.44
CA TYR A 432 -18.97 -21.66 1.27
C TYR A 432 -17.93 -21.16 2.27
N TYR A 433 -17.45 -19.93 2.10
CA TYR A 433 -16.35 -19.41 2.89
C TYR A 433 -16.81 -18.86 4.24
N LYS A 434 -15.96 -19.09 5.22
CA LYS A 434 -15.91 -18.45 6.53
C LYS A 434 -14.56 -17.77 6.71
N ILE A 435 -14.40 -17.03 7.80
CA ILE A 435 -13.15 -16.39 8.19
C ILE A 435 -12.46 -17.18 9.30
N ASP A 436 -11.17 -17.42 9.14
CA ASP A 436 -10.29 -17.98 10.16
C ASP A 436 -10.32 -17.08 11.42
N PRO A 437 -10.60 -17.63 12.63
CA PRO A 437 -10.57 -16.87 13.87
C PRO A 437 -9.28 -16.07 14.10
N ALA A 438 -8.14 -16.55 13.58
CA ALA A 438 -6.86 -15.84 13.70
C ALA A 438 -6.87 -14.45 13.03
N PHE A 439 -7.71 -14.23 12.01
CA PHE A 439 -7.91 -12.92 11.39
C PHE A 439 -8.42 -11.90 12.41
N PHE A 440 -9.44 -12.27 13.20
CA PHE A 440 -9.98 -11.39 14.25
C PHE A 440 -9.06 -11.29 15.47
N GLY A 441 -8.16 -12.24 15.67
CA GLY A 441 -7.06 -12.08 16.62
C GLY A 441 -6.09 -10.95 16.23
N LYS A 442 -5.91 -10.71 14.93
CA LYS A 442 -5.09 -9.62 14.39
C LYS A 442 -5.86 -8.30 14.27
N TYR A 443 -7.15 -8.37 13.92
CA TYR A 443 -8.04 -7.22 13.69
C TYR A 443 -9.33 -7.37 14.52
N PRO A 444 -9.27 -7.23 15.86
CA PRO A 444 -10.40 -7.50 16.75
C PRO A 444 -11.60 -6.58 16.51
N GLU A 445 -11.37 -5.35 16.07
CA GLU A 445 -12.39 -4.36 15.73
C GLU A 445 -13.29 -4.77 14.55
N LEU A 446 -12.80 -5.66 13.69
CA LEU A 446 -13.54 -6.20 12.55
C LEU A 446 -14.47 -7.35 12.94
N TYR A 447 -14.36 -7.87 14.17
CA TYR A 447 -15.19 -8.97 14.64
C TYR A 447 -16.64 -8.54 14.89
N ASP A 448 -17.58 -9.29 14.33
CA ASP A 448 -19.00 -9.10 14.53
C ASP A 448 -19.64 -10.34 15.17
N PRO A 449 -20.05 -10.28 16.45
CA PRO A 449 -20.63 -11.42 17.15
C PRO A 449 -22.02 -11.79 16.64
N THR A 450 -22.70 -10.88 15.94
CA THR A 450 -24.06 -11.11 15.43
C THR A 450 -24.07 -11.97 14.16
N ASN A 451 -22.92 -12.11 13.50
CA ASN A 451 -22.80 -12.81 12.23
C ASN A 451 -21.99 -14.12 12.38
N HIS A 452 -22.58 -15.24 11.94
CA HIS A 452 -21.95 -16.57 11.96
C HIS A 452 -20.90 -16.79 10.85
N MET A 453 -20.06 -15.78 10.59
CA MET A 453 -19.02 -15.84 9.56
C MET A 453 -17.69 -16.39 10.04
N THR A 454 -17.45 -16.42 11.34
CA THR A 454 -16.22 -16.96 11.92
C THR A 454 -16.26 -18.48 11.92
N ALA A 455 -15.18 -19.13 11.50
CA ALA A 455 -15.07 -20.58 11.55
C ALA A 455 -14.91 -21.10 12.98
N SER A 456 -15.28 -22.37 13.16
CA SER A 456 -15.29 -23.10 14.42
C SER A 456 -14.67 -24.48 14.20
N GLY A 457 -13.94 -24.98 15.19
CA GLY A 457 -13.28 -26.27 15.14
C GLY A 457 -11.75 -26.17 15.20
N ILE A 458 -11.08 -27.25 14.83
CA ILE A 458 -9.62 -27.35 14.85
C ILE A 458 -9.06 -26.92 13.48
N PRO A 459 -8.09 -25.99 13.41
CA PRO A 459 -7.43 -25.64 12.16
C PRO A 459 -6.59 -26.81 11.64
N LEU A 460 -6.86 -27.25 10.41
CA LEU A 460 -5.95 -28.11 9.66
C LEU A 460 -5.11 -27.23 8.74
N LYS A 461 -3.79 -27.25 8.94
CA LYS A 461 -2.85 -26.37 8.26
C LYS A 461 -1.53 -27.09 7.92
N PRO A 462 -0.82 -26.65 6.87
CA PRO A 462 0.55 -27.06 6.61
C PRO A 462 1.55 -26.47 7.62
N ASP A 463 2.78 -26.98 7.61
CA ASP A 463 3.90 -26.48 8.42
C ASP A 463 4.20 -25.00 8.16
N MET A 464 4.09 -24.58 6.89
CA MET A 464 4.32 -23.21 6.44
C MET A 464 3.09 -22.68 5.71
N GLN A 465 2.65 -21.50 6.15
CA GLN A 465 1.49 -20.81 5.62
C GLN A 465 1.96 -19.50 4.96
N THR A 466 1.53 -19.28 3.73
CA THR A 466 1.80 -18.03 2.99
C THR A 466 0.59 -17.10 3.08
N CYS A 467 0.83 -15.81 2.84
CA CYS A 467 -0.19 -14.78 2.69
C CYS A 467 -0.19 -14.29 1.23
N LEU A 468 -1.36 -13.94 0.73
CA LEU A 468 -1.50 -13.34 -0.60
C LEU A 468 -0.84 -11.96 -0.63
N THR A 469 -0.15 -11.64 -1.72
CA THR A 469 0.49 -10.33 -1.93
C THR A 469 -0.52 -9.29 -2.42
N TYR A 470 -0.19 -8.01 -2.35
CA TYR A 470 -0.96 -6.89 -2.91
C TYR A 470 -0.14 -6.20 -4.03
N PRO A 471 -0.78 -5.46 -4.96
CA PRO A 471 -0.08 -4.89 -6.10
C PRO A 471 0.83 -3.74 -5.64
N LYS A 472 1.88 -3.49 -6.42
CA LYS A 472 2.70 -2.28 -6.23
C LYS A 472 1.88 -1.03 -6.55
N PRO A 473 2.24 0.15 -6.02
CA PRO A 473 1.61 1.40 -6.40
C PRO A 473 1.60 1.62 -7.93
N LEU A 474 0.52 2.22 -8.41
CA LEU A 474 0.31 2.50 -9.83
C LEU A 474 1.38 3.46 -10.36
N ASN A 475 1.85 3.22 -11.58
CA ASN A 475 2.79 4.07 -12.29
C ASN A 475 2.35 4.30 -13.73
N THR A 476 2.93 5.31 -14.39
CA THR A 476 2.53 5.76 -15.73
C THR A 476 2.65 4.64 -16.77
N SER A 477 3.70 3.83 -16.72
CA SER A 477 3.88 2.70 -17.65
C SER A 477 2.76 1.66 -17.51
N THR A 478 2.34 1.39 -16.27
CA THR A 478 1.24 0.45 -15.98
C THR A 478 -0.10 0.98 -16.50
N VAL A 479 -0.38 2.27 -16.29
CA VAL A 479 -1.59 2.93 -16.83
C VAL A 479 -1.63 2.87 -18.35
N GLU A 480 -0.50 3.18 -19.01
CA GLU A 480 -0.43 3.13 -20.47
C GLU A 480 -0.63 1.70 -21.00
N THR A 481 -0.13 0.70 -20.29
CA THR A 481 -0.36 -0.70 -20.63
C THR A 481 -1.83 -1.08 -20.51
N TYR A 482 -2.50 -0.64 -19.44
CA TYR A 482 -3.94 -0.86 -19.26
C TYR A 482 -4.76 -0.20 -20.37
N ARG A 483 -4.46 1.05 -20.70
CA ARG A 483 -5.08 1.79 -21.79
C ARG A 483 -4.92 1.04 -23.10
N SER A 484 -3.67 0.76 -23.49
CA SER A 484 -3.34 0.06 -24.73
C SER A 484 -4.04 -1.29 -24.84
N PHE A 485 -4.04 -2.09 -23.76
CA PHE A 485 -4.70 -3.39 -23.73
C PHE A 485 -6.22 -3.30 -23.87
N ILE A 486 -6.87 -2.36 -23.17
CA ILE A 486 -8.32 -2.15 -23.24
C ILE A 486 -8.72 -1.73 -24.65
N HIS A 487 -8.01 -0.78 -25.25
CA HIS A 487 -8.25 -0.36 -26.63
C HIS A 487 -8.12 -1.53 -27.60
N PHE A 488 -6.97 -2.22 -27.58
CA PHE A 488 -6.71 -3.35 -28.47
C PHE A 488 -7.76 -4.46 -28.34
N SER A 489 -8.02 -4.91 -27.11
CA SER A 489 -8.85 -6.10 -26.86
C SER A 489 -10.31 -5.88 -27.23
N ILE A 490 -10.83 -4.68 -26.96
CA ILE A 490 -12.23 -4.34 -27.27
C ILE A 490 -12.41 -4.00 -28.76
N ASP A 491 -11.46 -3.29 -29.37
CA ASP A 491 -11.52 -2.99 -30.81
C ASP A 491 -11.36 -4.24 -31.68
N ALA A 492 -10.47 -5.16 -31.28
CA ALA A 492 -10.32 -6.45 -31.94
C ALA A 492 -11.59 -7.30 -31.86
N ALA A 493 -12.22 -7.38 -30.68
CA ALA A 493 -13.47 -8.11 -30.50
C ALA A 493 -14.60 -7.56 -31.39
N ASN A 494 -14.74 -6.23 -31.45
CA ASN A 494 -15.73 -5.57 -32.31
C ASN A 494 -15.47 -5.82 -33.80
N SER A 495 -14.20 -5.77 -34.23
CA SER A 495 -13.83 -5.99 -35.64
C SER A 495 -14.16 -7.42 -36.08
N ILE A 496 -13.99 -8.41 -35.18
CA ILE A 496 -14.32 -9.81 -35.47
C ILE A 496 -15.85 -10.00 -35.52
N SER A 497 -16.61 -9.34 -34.65
CA SER A 497 -18.09 -9.42 -34.64
C SER A 497 -18.77 -8.79 -35.85
N VAL A 498 -18.08 -7.96 -36.65
CA VAL A 498 -18.62 -7.35 -37.88
C VAL A 498 -18.41 -8.24 -39.12
N ILE A 499 -17.53 -9.24 -39.03
CA ILE A 499 -17.15 -10.12 -40.15
C ILE A 499 -17.97 -11.44 -40.17
N VAL A 500 -18.72 -11.72 -39.10
CA VAL A 500 -19.64 -12.86 -38.98
C VAL A 500 -21.07 -12.36 -39.06
#